data_AF-X1AGJ1-F1
#
_entry.id   AF-X1AGJ1-F1
#
_cell.length_a   1.000
_cell.length_b   1.000
_cell.length_c   1.000
_cell.angle_alpha   90.00
_cell.angle_beta   90.00
_cell.angle_gamma   90.00
#
_symmetry.space_group_name_H-M   'P 1'
#
loop_
_entity.id
_entity.type
_entity.pdbx_description
1 polymer ?
#
loop_
_entity_poly.entity_id
_entity_poly.type
_entity_poly.pdbx_seq_one_letter_code
_entity_poly.pdbx_strand_id
1 'polypeptide(L)'
;EKLTERYADDEKDKRNLSIVSSGRGAENTNLGILNVTWYDVRRRKVRIKQAGRGGTGSVFRDKKILAIVVKYSGVNAGSNNAAYPELIKKAGQRLTKEILGLDHVQCGMREIGTVNLLDHMQNYNCLPVHNYKFGSHSDAFKINSKVWHQRMTQKQAGDSCWVGCAMRCSHAVDSFELTTGPLKGEKVLVDGPEYETTAGFGGGCGCFDPDFILAANFYCDNYGMDTIGVSTTMAFLMECYENNILNKEITGGLELHFGNTKAALELIHQMAEGKG
;
A
#
# COMPACT_ATOMS: atom_id res chain seq x y z
N GLU A 1 -3.46 9.30 -12.17
CA GLU A 1 -2.98 10.56 -12.76
C GLU A 1 -3.68 10.90 -14.08
N LYS A 2 -3.49 10.13 -15.18
CA LYS A 2 -4.10 10.42 -16.50
C LYS A 2 -5.60 10.72 -16.47
N LEU A 3 -6.39 9.94 -15.73
CA LEU A 3 -7.84 10.18 -15.60
C LEU A 3 -8.14 11.47 -14.81
N THR A 4 -7.36 11.77 -13.78
CA THR A 4 -7.49 13.02 -13.02
C THR A 4 -7.23 14.23 -13.90
N GLU A 5 -6.19 14.18 -14.74
CA GLU A 5 -5.87 15.26 -15.69
C GLU A 5 -6.93 15.39 -16.79
N ARG A 6 -7.44 14.27 -17.29
CA ARG A 6 -8.44 14.26 -18.36
C ARG A 6 -9.78 14.86 -17.96
N TYR A 7 -10.22 14.63 -16.71
CA TYR A 7 -11.57 15.00 -16.25
C TYR A 7 -11.60 16.24 -15.36
N ALA A 8 -10.44 16.81 -15.02
CA ALA A 8 -10.36 18.08 -14.31
C ALA A 8 -10.46 19.24 -15.30
N ASP A 9 -11.19 20.29 -14.94
CA ASP A 9 -11.28 21.50 -15.78
C ASP A 9 -10.01 22.36 -15.65
N ASP A 10 -9.39 22.34 -14.47
CA ASP A 10 -8.14 23.02 -14.14
C ASP A 10 -7.40 22.34 -12.96
N GLU A 11 -6.24 22.87 -12.56
CA GLU A 11 -5.46 22.34 -11.43
C GLU A 11 -6.23 22.34 -10.09
N LYS A 12 -7.12 23.31 -9.86
CA LYS A 12 -7.89 23.40 -8.61
C LYS A 12 -9.01 22.37 -8.61
N ASP A 13 -9.55 22.04 -9.77
CA ASP A 13 -10.63 21.08 -9.95
C ASP A 13 -10.20 19.63 -9.73
N LYS A 14 -8.90 19.30 -9.86
CA LYS A 14 -8.36 17.96 -9.57
C LYS A 14 -8.77 17.39 -8.21
N ARG A 15 -8.95 18.26 -7.20
CA ARG A 15 -9.38 17.87 -5.83
C ARG A 15 -10.82 17.36 -5.76
N ASN A 16 -11.64 17.67 -6.76
CA ASN A 16 -13.06 17.30 -6.81
C ASN A 16 -13.27 15.93 -7.46
N LEU A 17 -12.19 15.25 -7.88
CA LEU A 17 -12.23 13.94 -8.51
C LEU A 17 -11.88 12.84 -7.51
N SER A 18 -12.73 11.82 -7.45
CA SER A 18 -12.44 10.52 -6.84
C SER A 18 -12.56 9.45 -7.90
N ILE A 19 -11.56 8.59 -8.01
CA ILE A 19 -11.49 7.60 -9.09
C ILE A 19 -11.28 6.23 -8.48
N VAL A 20 -12.17 5.29 -8.82
CA VAL A 20 -11.99 3.87 -8.56
C VAL A 20 -11.46 3.23 -9.83
N SER A 21 -10.36 2.52 -9.75
CA SER A 21 -9.76 1.83 -10.89
C SER A 21 -9.07 0.54 -10.45
N SER A 22 -8.63 -0.26 -11.40
CA SER A 22 -7.75 -1.40 -11.12
C SER A 22 -6.59 -1.40 -12.13
N GLY A 23 -5.63 -2.30 -12.02
CA GLY A 23 -4.48 -2.38 -12.92
C GLY A 23 -4.43 -3.68 -13.73
N ARG A 24 -3.36 -3.87 -14.48
CA ARG A 24 -3.16 -5.07 -15.34
C ARG A 24 -3.01 -6.36 -14.55
N GLY A 25 -2.49 -6.29 -13.33
CA GLY A 25 -2.41 -7.45 -12.44
C GLY A 25 -3.78 -8.00 -12.06
N ALA A 26 -4.82 -7.17 -12.03
CA ALA A 26 -6.19 -7.65 -11.83
C ALA A 26 -6.78 -8.34 -13.06
N GLU A 27 -6.29 -8.06 -14.27
CA GLU A 27 -6.71 -8.76 -15.49
C GLU A 27 -6.08 -10.16 -15.57
N ASN A 28 -4.91 -10.34 -14.96
CA ASN A 28 -4.07 -11.52 -15.13
C ASN A 28 -3.97 -12.41 -13.88
N THR A 29 -4.51 -11.97 -12.73
CA THR A 29 -4.46 -12.70 -11.47
C THR A 29 -5.80 -12.67 -10.75
N ASN A 30 -5.99 -13.63 -9.83
CA ASN A 30 -7.11 -13.63 -8.88
C ASN A 30 -6.87 -12.75 -7.63
N LEU A 31 -5.74 -12.03 -7.60
CA LEU A 31 -5.34 -11.15 -6.51
C LEU A 31 -5.66 -9.68 -6.82
N GLY A 32 -6.51 -9.42 -7.82
CA GLY A 32 -6.83 -8.08 -8.27
C GLY A 32 -7.59 -7.25 -7.24
N ILE A 33 -7.21 -5.98 -7.09
CA ILE A 33 -7.80 -5.04 -6.14
C ILE A 33 -8.37 -3.80 -6.82
N LEU A 34 -9.20 -3.06 -6.09
CA LEU A 34 -9.62 -1.72 -6.49
C LEU A 34 -8.79 -0.67 -5.78
N ASN A 35 -8.28 0.26 -6.57
CA ASN A 35 -7.61 1.46 -6.14
C ASN A 35 -8.59 2.63 -6.16
N VAL A 36 -8.71 3.32 -5.03
CA VAL A 36 -9.48 4.53 -4.84
C VAL A 36 -8.52 5.68 -4.67
N THR A 37 -8.57 6.65 -5.58
CA THR A 37 -7.62 7.75 -5.61
C THR A 37 -8.27 9.10 -5.34
N TRP A 38 -7.52 10.00 -4.68
CA TRP A 38 -7.85 11.41 -4.53
C TRP A 38 -6.63 12.28 -4.84
N TYR A 39 -6.85 13.55 -5.14
CA TYR A 39 -5.75 14.49 -5.39
C TYR A 39 -5.31 15.19 -4.10
N ASP A 40 -4.04 15.01 -3.74
CA ASP A 40 -3.40 15.74 -2.65
C ASP A 40 -2.91 17.09 -3.20
N VAL A 41 -3.67 18.14 -2.90
CA VAL A 41 -3.41 19.51 -3.34
C VAL A 41 -2.04 20.02 -2.89
N ARG A 42 -1.52 19.54 -1.76
CA ARG A 42 -0.24 20.01 -1.22
C ARG A 42 0.93 19.36 -1.94
N ARG A 43 0.86 18.04 -2.13
CA ARG A 43 1.87 17.30 -2.91
C ARG A 43 1.75 17.54 -4.41
N ARG A 44 0.60 18.04 -4.88
CA ARG A 44 0.24 18.10 -6.31
C ARG A 44 0.36 16.72 -6.97
N LYS A 45 -0.08 15.70 -6.25
CA LYS A 45 0.01 14.29 -6.65
C LYS A 45 -1.30 13.58 -6.37
N VAL A 46 -1.54 12.53 -7.15
CA VAL A 46 -2.64 11.61 -6.87
C VAL A 46 -2.18 10.63 -5.78
N ARG A 47 -2.99 10.50 -4.74
CA ARG A 47 -2.82 9.52 -3.67
C ARG A 47 -3.76 8.34 -3.90
N ILE A 48 -3.43 7.19 -3.34
CA ILE A 48 -4.15 5.93 -3.56
C ILE A 48 -4.43 5.18 -2.26
N LYS A 49 -5.61 4.58 -2.16
CA LYS A 49 -5.99 3.61 -1.12
C LYS A 49 -6.73 2.43 -1.74
N GLN A 50 -6.69 1.30 -1.06
CA GLN A 50 -7.03 0.01 -1.66
C GLN A 50 -8.28 -0.57 -1.00
N ALA A 51 -9.24 -1.03 -1.82
CA ALA A 51 -10.13 -2.12 -1.42
C ALA A 51 -9.39 -3.43 -1.72
N GLY A 52 -8.46 -3.75 -0.82
CA GLY A 52 -7.25 -4.51 -1.15
C GLY A 52 -7.35 -6.03 -1.16
N ARG A 53 -8.50 -6.65 -0.87
CA ARG A 53 -8.58 -8.12 -0.76
C ARG A 53 -9.85 -8.70 -1.37
N GLY A 54 -9.80 -9.99 -1.69
CA GLY A 54 -10.95 -10.77 -2.17
C GLY A 54 -11.20 -10.71 -3.69
N GLY A 55 -10.21 -10.28 -4.49
CA GLY A 55 -10.30 -10.33 -5.95
C GLY A 55 -11.27 -9.31 -6.56
N THR A 56 -11.61 -8.24 -5.84
CA THR A 56 -12.59 -7.23 -6.28
C THR A 56 -12.15 -6.53 -7.57
N GLY A 57 -10.85 -6.30 -7.75
CA GLY A 57 -10.29 -5.75 -8.98
C GLY A 57 -10.42 -6.70 -10.16
N SER A 58 -10.25 -8.01 -9.93
CA SER A 58 -10.38 -9.02 -10.99
C SER A 58 -11.82 -9.09 -11.50
N VAL A 59 -12.81 -9.08 -10.59
CA VAL A 59 -14.23 -8.99 -10.96
C VAL A 59 -14.54 -7.71 -11.72
N PHE A 60 -13.94 -6.58 -11.32
CA PHE A 60 -14.13 -5.29 -11.98
C PHE A 60 -13.61 -5.30 -13.42
N ARG A 61 -12.44 -5.93 -13.64
CA ARG A 61 -11.83 -6.11 -14.96
C ARG A 61 -12.54 -7.14 -15.83
N ASP A 62 -13.04 -8.23 -15.24
CA ASP A 62 -13.88 -9.21 -15.93
C ASP A 62 -15.13 -8.56 -16.54
N LYS A 63 -15.76 -7.64 -15.79
CA LYS A 63 -16.87 -6.80 -16.25
C LYS A 63 -16.49 -5.72 -17.26
N LYS A 64 -15.23 -5.71 -17.73
CA LYS A 64 -14.69 -4.75 -18.71
C LYS A 64 -14.77 -3.30 -18.25
N ILE A 65 -14.76 -3.06 -16.94
CA ILE A 65 -14.76 -1.71 -16.37
C ILE A 65 -13.31 -1.26 -16.22
N LEU A 66 -12.96 -0.15 -16.85
CA LEU A 66 -11.62 0.45 -16.75
C LEU A 66 -11.46 1.25 -15.44
N ALA A 67 -12.44 2.12 -15.17
CA ALA A 67 -12.49 2.97 -13.99
C ALA A 67 -13.91 3.53 -13.79
N ILE A 68 -14.22 3.93 -12.56
CA ILE A 68 -15.36 4.78 -12.20
C ILE A 68 -14.79 6.12 -11.78
N VAL A 69 -15.21 7.19 -12.46
CA VAL A 69 -14.79 8.56 -12.16
C VAL A 69 -15.97 9.31 -11.56
N VAL A 70 -15.80 9.83 -10.36
CA VAL A 70 -16.79 10.68 -9.68
C VAL A 70 -16.21 12.07 -9.57
N LYS A 71 -16.88 13.05 -10.18
CA LYS A 71 -16.57 14.48 -10.04
C LYS A 71 -17.66 15.14 -9.22
N TYR A 72 -17.29 15.70 -8.08
CA TYR A 72 -18.20 16.46 -7.23
C TYR A 72 -17.48 17.61 -6.55
N SER A 73 -17.92 18.83 -6.84
CA SER A 73 -17.41 20.05 -6.24
C SER A 73 -18.27 20.49 -5.05
N GLY A 74 -17.63 21.07 -4.03
CA GLY A 74 -18.36 21.71 -2.92
C GLY A 74 -18.65 20.80 -1.73
N VAL A 75 -17.92 19.68 -1.59
CA VAL A 75 -17.95 18.87 -0.36
C VAL A 75 -17.64 19.77 0.85
N ASN A 76 -18.52 19.74 1.83
CA ASN A 76 -18.38 20.43 3.10
C ASN A 76 -18.97 19.58 4.23
N ALA A 77 -18.84 20.04 5.48
CA ALA A 77 -19.29 19.29 6.65
C ALA A 77 -20.79 18.95 6.66
N GLY A 78 -21.63 19.70 5.91
CA GLY A 78 -23.05 19.46 5.77
C GLY A 78 -23.44 18.58 4.57
N SER A 79 -22.49 18.18 3.71
CA SER A 79 -22.82 17.47 2.46
C SER A 79 -23.46 16.09 2.65
N ASN A 80 -23.39 15.52 3.86
CA ASN A 80 -24.03 14.24 4.19
C ASN A 80 -25.44 14.37 4.78
N ASN A 81 -25.98 15.59 4.93
CA ASN A 81 -27.30 15.86 5.51
C ASN A 81 -27.58 15.10 6.81
N ALA A 82 -26.60 15.08 7.71
CA ALA A 82 -26.74 14.39 8.99
C ALA A 82 -27.99 14.85 9.76
N ALA A 83 -28.78 13.90 10.26
CA ALA A 83 -30.01 14.20 11.01
C ALA A 83 -29.76 15.04 12.26
N TYR A 84 -28.59 14.87 12.90
CA TYR A 84 -28.20 15.57 14.13
C TYR A 84 -26.77 16.16 14.01
N PRO A 85 -26.58 17.25 13.24
CA PRO A 85 -25.24 17.76 12.92
C PRO A 85 -24.47 18.22 14.16
N GLU A 86 -25.16 18.79 15.15
CA GLU A 86 -24.52 19.24 16.39
C GLU A 86 -24.01 18.08 17.27
N LEU A 87 -24.69 16.92 17.26
CA LEU A 87 -24.21 15.74 17.98
C LEU A 87 -22.94 15.18 17.32
N ILE A 88 -22.90 15.12 16.00
CA ILE A 88 -21.71 14.68 15.24
C ILE A 88 -20.55 15.63 15.49
N LYS A 89 -20.79 16.95 15.46
CA LYS A 89 -19.75 17.95 15.75
C LYS A 89 -19.15 17.78 17.14
N LYS A 90 -19.99 17.62 18.18
CA LYS A 90 -19.53 17.38 19.55
C LYS A 90 -18.74 16.07 19.68
N ALA A 91 -19.21 15.00 19.05
CA ALA A 91 -18.51 13.72 19.03
C ALA A 91 -17.14 13.83 18.31
N GLY A 92 -17.10 14.47 17.14
CA GLY A 92 -15.88 14.69 16.38
C GLY A 92 -14.85 15.53 17.14
N GLN A 93 -15.28 16.57 17.86
CA GLN A 93 -14.41 17.37 18.72
C GLN A 93 -13.81 16.55 19.86
N ARG A 94 -14.63 15.74 20.55
CA ARG A 94 -14.17 14.85 21.62
C ARG A 94 -13.15 13.84 21.10
N LEU A 95 -13.49 13.11 20.02
CA LEU A 95 -12.59 12.13 19.42
C LEU A 95 -11.28 12.77 18.94
N THR A 96 -11.36 13.93 18.28
CA THR A 96 -10.16 14.65 17.82
C THR A 96 -9.26 15.04 18.99
N LYS A 97 -9.83 15.48 20.12
CA LYS A 97 -9.07 15.80 21.33
C LYS A 97 -8.35 14.57 21.89
N GLU A 98 -9.05 13.45 22.02
CA GLU A 98 -8.47 12.19 22.52
C GLU A 98 -7.35 11.72 21.59
N ILE A 99 -7.60 11.67 20.27
CA ILE A 99 -6.60 11.26 19.27
C ILE A 99 -5.35 12.14 19.34
N LEU A 100 -5.52 13.47 19.39
CA LEU A 100 -4.40 14.40 19.49
C LEU A 100 -3.64 14.28 20.81
N GLY A 101 -4.33 13.96 21.90
CA GLY A 101 -3.75 13.87 23.24
C GLY A 101 -3.12 12.52 23.56
N LEU A 102 -3.57 11.42 22.95
CA LEU A 102 -3.23 10.06 23.39
C LEU A 102 -2.51 9.21 22.33
N ASP A 103 -2.62 9.51 21.04
CA ASP A 103 -2.08 8.60 19.99
C ASP A 103 -0.57 8.33 20.15
N HIS A 104 0.22 9.35 20.49
CA HIS A 104 1.68 9.24 20.68
C HIS A 104 2.11 8.34 21.85
N VAL A 105 1.24 8.09 22.84
CA VAL A 105 1.49 7.14 23.94
C VAL A 105 0.74 5.81 23.77
N GLN A 106 -0.02 5.68 22.68
CA GLN A 106 -0.77 4.48 22.33
C GLN A 106 -0.17 3.81 21.08
N CYS A 107 -0.75 4.07 19.91
CA CYS A 107 -0.41 3.36 18.68
C CYS A 107 0.52 4.14 17.76
N GLY A 108 0.81 5.41 18.04
CA GLY A 108 1.69 6.25 17.21
C GLY A 108 1.22 6.38 15.75
N MET A 109 -0.08 6.20 15.49
CA MET A 109 -0.60 6.08 14.12
C MET A 109 -0.42 7.36 13.32
N ARG A 110 -0.47 8.53 13.97
CA ARG A 110 -0.25 9.82 13.31
C ARG A 110 1.19 10.07 12.91
N GLU A 111 2.13 9.40 13.57
CA GLU A 111 3.56 9.64 13.40
C GLU A 111 4.14 8.72 12.34
N ILE A 112 3.71 7.45 12.35
CA ILE A 112 4.30 6.41 11.51
C ILE A 112 3.27 5.40 10.99
N GLY A 113 2.02 5.46 11.45
CA GLY A 113 0.95 4.62 10.95
C GLY A 113 1.12 3.17 11.33
N THR A 114 0.60 2.29 10.47
CA THR A 114 0.48 0.88 10.84
C THR A 114 1.84 0.20 11.00
N VAL A 115 2.90 0.64 10.30
CA VAL A 115 4.25 0.08 10.44
C VAL A 115 4.85 0.22 11.84
N ASN A 116 4.25 1.02 12.74
CA ASN A 116 4.56 0.99 14.17
C ASN A 116 4.45 -0.44 14.75
N LEU A 117 3.53 -1.25 14.20
CA LEU A 117 3.26 -2.60 14.66
C LEU A 117 4.43 -3.58 14.41
N LEU A 118 5.37 -3.27 13.51
CA LEU A 118 6.48 -4.17 13.17
C LEU A 118 7.34 -4.54 14.39
N ASP A 119 7.67 -3.54 15.22
CA ASP A 119 8.54 -3.73 16.38
C ASP A 119 7.83 -4.59 17.44
N HIS A 120 6.53 -4.34 17.65
CA HIS A 120 5.72 -5.15 18.55
C HIS A 120 5.66 -6.60 18.07
N MET A 121 5.36 -6.82 16.79
CA MET A 121 5.25 -8.17 16.23
C MET A 121 6.59 -8.91 16.31
N GLN A 122 7.70 -8.24 16.00
CA GLN A 122 9.04 -8.80 16.16
C GLN A 122 9.36 -9.14 17.62
N ASN A 123 9.12 -8.21 18.56
CA ASN A 123 9.51 -8.36 19.97
C ASN A 123 8.70 -9.45 20.70
N TYR A 124 7.49 -9.73 20.25
CA TYR A 124 6.61 -10.76 20.82
C TYR A 124 6.59 -12.06 20.00
N ASN A 125 7.54 -12.26 19.07
CA ASN A 125 7.62 -13.44 18.20
C ASN A 125 6.33 -13.69 17.38
N CYS A 126 5.70 -12.63 16.89
CA CYS A 126 4.51 -12.66 16.04
C CYS A 126 4.75 -12.12 14.62
N LEU A 127 5.97 -11.66 14.29
CA LEU A 127 6.28 -11.23 12.92
C LEU A 127 6.36 -12.48 12.03
N PRO A 128 5.57 -12.59 10.95
CA PRO A 128 5.70 -13.73 10.04
C PRO A 128 7.09 -13.71 9.40
N VAL A 129 7.86 -14.77 9.60
CA VAL A 129 9.20 -14.91 9.01
C VAL A 129 9.31 -16.21 8.24
N HIS A 130 9.76 -16.11 6.99
CA HIS A 130 10.00 -17.24 6.08
C HIS A 130 8.76 -18.16 5.98
N ASN A 131 7.65 -17.61 5.46
CA ASN A 131 6.35 -18.29 5.39
C ASN A 131 5.88 -18.86 6.74
N TYR A 132 5.91 -18.04 7.80
CA TYR A 132 5.50 -18.41 9.16
C TYR A 132 6.30 -19.55 9.82
N LYS A 133 7.46 -19.95 9.26
CA LYS A 133 8.38 -20.88 9.94
C LYS A 133 8.86 -20.32 11.29
N PHE A 134 8.99 -19.00 11.38
CA PHE A 134 9.44 -18.30 12.57
C PHE A 134 8.58 -17.07 12.86
N GLY A 135 8.65 -16.60 14.11
CA GLY A 135 7.95 -15.42 14.60
C GLY A 135 8.81 -14.16 14.73
N SER A 136 10.12 -14.28 14.48
CA SER A 136 11.09 -13.19 14.58
C SER A 136 12.35 -13.50 13.77
N HIS A 137 13.09 -12.46 13.39
CA HIS A 137 14.36 -12.60 12.65
C HIS A 137 15.41 -11.59 13.12
N SER A 138 16.69 -11.97 13.11
CA SER A 138 17.79 -11.10 13.56
C SER A 138 17.93 -9.84 12.69
N ASP A 139 17.56 -9.92 11.40
CA ASP A 139 17.61 -8.78 10.46
C ASP A 139 16.35 -7.91 10.46
N ALA A 140 15.33 -8.21 11.26
CA ALA A 140 14.08 -7.43 11.27
C ALA A 140 14.30 -5.94 11.63
N PHE A 141 15.40 -5.61 12.33
CA PHE A 141 15.76 -4.22 12.62
C PHE A 141 15.99 -3.37 11.36
N LYS A 142 16.30 -3.99 10.21
CA LYS A 142 16.52 -3.29 8.93
C LYS A 142 15.23 -2.71 8.34
N ILE A 143 14.08 -3.20 8.80
CA ILE A 143 12.74 -2.77 8.35
C ILE A 143 11.86 -2.32 9.50
N ASN A 144 12.45 -2.02 10.66
CA ASN A 144 11.71 -1.64 11.87
C ASN A 144 11.03 -0.27 11.77
N SER A 145 10.25 0.10 12.79
CA SER A 145 9.56 1.39 12.84
C SER A 145 10.54 2.58 12.63
N LYS A 146 11.73 2.55 13.24
CA LYS A 146 12.71 3.64 13.09
C LYS A 146 13.10 3.89 11.64
N VAL A 147 13.30 2.83 10.84
CA VAL A 147 13.60 2.94 9.41
C VAL A 147 12.49 3.67 8.66
N TRP A 148 11.23 3.30 8.93
CA TRP A 148 10.09 3.93 8.26
C TRP A 148 9.87 5.37 8.72
N HIS A 149 10.02 5.67 10.01
CA HIS A 149 9.93 7.04 10.50
C HIS A 149 10.94 7.98 9.80
N GLN A 150 12.12 7.47 9.42
CA GLN A 150 13.12 8.24 8.67
C GLN A 150 12.79 8.37 7.17
N ARG A 151 12.13 7.37 6.59
CA ARG A 151 11.80 7.32 5.15
C ARG A 151 10.50 8.04 4.81
N MET A 152 9.51 8.00 5.69
CA MET A 152 8.22 8.64 5.46
C MET A 152 8.40 10.15 5.37
N THR A 153 7.87 10.72 4.29
CA THR A 153 8.02 12.14 3.95
C THR A 153 6.96 13.04 4.59
N GLN A 154 6.16 12.47 5.48
CA GLN A 154 5.03 13.14 6.09
C GLN A 154 5.46 14.06 7.21
N LYS A 155 5.18 15.35 7.02
CA LYS A 155 5.61 16.40 7.96
C LYS A 155 4.50 17.40 8.28
N GLN A 156 3.26 17.14 7.86
CA GLN A 156 2.22 18.17 7.88
C GLN A 156 0.81 17.69 8.22
N ALA A 157 0.03 18.63 8.76
CA ALA A 157 -1.39 18.45 8.98
C ALA A 157 -2.16 18.33 7.65
N GLY A 158 -2.72 17.17 7.30
CA GLY A 158 -3.47 16.95 6.05
C GLY A 158 -3.09 15.68 5.30
N ASP A 159 -2.07 14.98 5.78
CA ASP A 159 -1.60 13.68 5.31
C ASP A 159 -2.54 12.53 5.75
N SER A 160 -3.78 12.60 5.31
CA SER A 160 -4.84 11.64 5.63
C SER A 160 -5.43 11.04 4.37
N CYS A 161 -6.03 9.85 4.49
CA CYS A 161 -6.81 9.23 3.41
C CYS A 161 -7.95 10.13 2.90
N TRP A 162 -8.50 11.00 3.77
CA TRP A 162 -9.59 11.89 3.43
C TRP A 162 -9.56 13.18 4.27
N VAL A 163 -10.09 14.27 3.71
CA VAL A 163 -10.20 15.56 4.39
C VAL A 163 -10.99 15.43 5.70
N GLY A 164 -10.43 15.94 6.80
CA GLY A 164 -11.07 15.91 8.11
C GLY A 164 -10.74 14.67 8.97
N CYS A 165 -10.01 13.68 8.46
CA CYS A 165 -9.55 12.57 9.30
C CYS A 165 -8.51 13.05 10.32
N ALA A 166 -8.83 12.89 11.61
CA ALA A 166 -7.94 13.23 12.72
C ALA A 166 -6.84 12.19 12.94
N MET A 167 -7.03 10.93 12.53
CA MET A 167 -6.04 9.85 12.75
C MET A 167 -4.82 9.96 11.84
N ARG A 168 -4.96 10.44 10.60
CA ARG A 168 -3.83 10.71 9.68
C ARG A 168 -2.78 9.59 9.59
N CYS A 169 -3.22 8.34 9.58
CA CYS A 169 -2.34 7.16 9.56
C CYS A 169 -1.78 6.80 8.18
N SER A 170 -2.11 7.58 7.15
CA SER A 170 -1.73 7.25 5.78
C SER A 170 -0.38 7.85 5.52
N HIS A 171 0.65 7.05 5.23
CA HIS A 171 2.00 7.55 4.96
C HIS A 171 2.39 7.52 3.49
N ALA A 172 3.50 8.19 3.14
CA ALA A 172 4.04 8.15 1.79
C ALA A 172 5.54 8.45 1.77
N VAL A 173 6.21 7.96 0.73
CA VAL A 173 7.59 8.27 0.38
C VAL A 173 7.60 9.00 -0.96
N ASP A 174 7.93 10.28 -0.93
CA ASP A 174 8.05 11.11 -2.14
C ASP A 174 9.35 10.80 -2.90
N SER A 175 9.29 10.87 -4.24
CA SER A 175 10.45 10.80 -5.14
C SER A 175 11.29 9.51 -5.03
N PHE A 176 10.65 8.39 -4.70
CA PHE A 176 11.30 7.08 -4.69
C PHE A 176 11.64 6.66 -6.13
N GLU A 177 12.89 6.28 -6.39
CA GLU A 177 13.36 5.91 -7.73
C GLU A 177 13.22 4.41 -7.96
N LEU A 178 12.47 4.03 -8.99
CA LEU A 178 12.24 2.63 -9.34
C LEU A 178 13.43 2.04 -10.09
N THR A 179 13.84 0.83 -9.73
CA THR A 179 15.04 0.19 -10.28
C THR A 179 14.74 -0.96 -11.26
N THR A 180 13.47 -1.37 -11.37
CA THR A 180 13.01 -2.52 -12.19
C THR A 180 11.78 -2.16 -13.03
N GLY A 181 11.31 -3.12 -13.83
CA GLY A 181 10.03 -3.03 -14.52
C GLY A 181 9.93 -1.91 -15.58
N PRO A 182 8.70 -1.67 -16.09
CA PRO A 182 8.45 -0.71 -17.16
C PRO A 182 8.69 0.76 -16.78
N LEU A 183 8.70 1.07 -15.48
CA LEU A 183 8.86 2.44 -14.95
C LEU A 183 10.26 2.65 -14.34
N LYS A 184 11.24 1.82 -14.72
CA LYS A 184 12.63 1.92 -14.24
C LYS A 184 13.21 3.32 -14.51
N GLY A 185 13.83 3.91 -13.49
CA GLY A 185 14.41 5.25 -13.51
C GLY A 185 13.41 6.36 -13.24
N GLU A 186 12.11 6.06 -13.14
CA GLU A 186 11.10 7.05 -12.76
C GLU A 186 11.12 7.28 -11.24
N LYS A 187 10.91 8.55 -10.85
CA LYS A 187 10.71 8.97 -9.46
C LYS A 187 9.23 9.07 -9.16
N VAL A 188 8.75 8.21 -8.28
CA VAL A 188 7.33 8.04 -7.98
C VAL A 188 7.00 8.43 -6.54
N LEU A 189 5.71 8.68 -6.31
CA LEU A 189 5.15 8.72 -4.97
C LEU A 189 4.72 7.30 -4.59
N VAL A 190 5.24 6.79 -3.48
CA VAL A 190 4.79 5.52 -2.91
C VAL A 190 3.87 5.82 -1.74
N ASP A 191 2.60 5.41 -1.83
CA ASP A 191 1.64 5.49 -0.72
C ASP A 191 1.82 4.26 0.18
N GLY A 192 2.15 4.50 1.46
CA GLY A 192 2.61 3.46 2.38
C GLY A 192 4.14 3.32 2.43
N PRO A 193 4.68 2.12 2.74
CA PRO A 193 3.94 0.87 2.96
C PRO A 193 3.17 0.86 4.28
N GLU A 194 2.15 0.01 4.35
CA GLU A 194 1.45 -0.36 5.58
C GLU A 194 2.14 -1.59 6.23
N TYR A 195 1.82 -1.88 7.50
CA TYR A 195 2.39 -3.02 8.25
C TYR A 195 2.34 -4.32 7.46
N GLU A 196 1.18 -4.68 6.92
CA GLU A 196 0.96 -5.96 6.27
C GLU A 196 1.85 -6.14 5.03
N THR A 197 2.01 -5.08 4.23
CA THR A 197 2.92 -5.07 3.09
C THR A 197 4.36 -5.28 3.55
N THR A 198 4.79 -4.55 4.58
CA THR A 198 6.14 -4.65 5.12
C THR A 198 6.42 -6.00 5.80
N ALA A 199 5.47 -6.54 6.54
CA ALA A 199 5.59 -7.82 7.22
C ALA A 199 5.60 -8.98 6.21
N GLY A 200 4.74 -8.95 5.20
CA GLY A 200 4.66 -9.98 4.16
C GLY A 200 5.89 -10.00 3.25
N PHE A 201 6.21 -8.87 2.61
CA PHE A 201 7.39 -8.80 1.74
C PHE A 201 8.70 -8.83 2.52
N GLY A 202 8.75 -8.21 3.69
CA GLY A 202 9.92 -8.22 4.56
C GLY A 202 10.11 -9.56 5.24
N GLY A 203 9.45 -9.76 6.39
CA GLY A 203 9.59 -10.97 7.18
C GLY A 203 9.16 -12.23 6.42
N GLY A 204 7.97 -12.23 5.84
CA GLY A 204 7.37 -13.40 5.20
C GLY A 204 8.24 -13.96 4.07
N CYS A 205 8.78 -13.09 3.21
CA CYS A 205 9.68 -13.48 2.11
C CYS A 205 11.17 -13.47 2.50
N GLY A 206 11.52 -13.07 3.73
CA GLY A 206 12.91 -12.92 4.17
C GLY A 206 13.66 -11.75 3.52
N CYS A 207 12.96 -10.79 2.90
CA CYS A 207 13.57 -9.66 2.19
C CYS A 207 13.62 -8.42 3.08
N PHE A 208 14.58 -8.38 4.01
CA PHE A 208 14.79 -7.26 4.95
C PHE A 208 15.46 -6.03 4.29
N ASP A 209 14.89 -5.56 3.17
CA ASP A 209 15.34 -4.42 2.38
C ASP A 209 14.17 -3.44 2.19
N PRO A 210 14.22 -2.24 2.81
CA PRO A 210 13.17 -1.25 2.69
C PRO A 210 12.99 -0.67 1.28
N ASP A 211 14.02 -0.65 0.42
CA ASP A 211 13.87 -0.20 -0.98
C ASP A 211 13.10 -1.23 -1.80
N PHE A 212 13.39 -2.52 -1.59
CA PHE A 212 12.59 -3.60 -2.17
C PHE A 212 11.13 -3.53 -1.74
N ILE A 213 10.85 -3.32 -0.45
CA ILE A 213 9.48 -3.24 0.07
C ILE A 213 8.72 -2.06 -0.54
N LEU A 214 9.37 -0.90 -0.68
CA LEU A 214 8.78 0.26 -1.35
C LEU A 214 8.46 -0.02 -2.82
N ALA A 215 9.39 -0.66 -3.54
CA ALA A 215 9.17 -1.05 -4.93
C ALA A 215 8.02 -2.07 -5.06
N ALA A 216 8.01 -3.11 -4.23
CA ALA A 216 6.95 -4.13 -4.23
C ALA A 216 5.57 -3.53 -3.89
N ASN A 217 5.50 -2.66 -2.88
CA ASN A 217 4.29 -1.90 -2.55
C ASN A 217 3.80 -1.10 -3.75
N PHE A 218 4.69 -0.28 -4.34
CA PHE A 218 4.35 0.54 -5.49
C PHE A 218 3.85 -0.29 -6.68
N TYR A 219 4.52 -1.38 -7.03
CA TYR A 219 4.11 -2.20 -8.16
C TYR A 219 2.79 -2.94 -7.88
N CYS A 220 2.56 -3.42 -6.66
CA CYS A 220 1.26 -3.98 -6.30
C CYS A 220 0.14 -2.94 -6.47
N ASP A 221 0.34 -1.72 -5.98
CA ASP A 221 -0.62 -0.63 -6.16
C ASP A 221 -0.82 -0.28 -7.63
N ASN A 222 0.26 -0.05 -8.37
CA ASN A 222 0.23 0.36 -9.76
C ASN A 222 -0.38 -0.73 -10.69
N TYR A 223 -0.12 -2.00 -10.39
CA TYR A 223 -0.69 -3.13 -11.11
C TYR A 223 -2.05 -3.57 -10.58
N GLY A 224 -2.51 -3.02 -9.45
CA GLY A 224 -3.78 -3.34 -8.83
C GLY A 224 -3.83 -4.75 -8.27
N MET A 225 -2.83 -5.14 -7.47
CA MET A 225 -2.73 -6.44 -6.81
C MET A 225 -2.68 -6.32 -5.27
N ASP A 226 -3.25 -7.31 -4.58
CA ASP A 226 -3.24 -7.43 -3.11
C ASP A 226 -1.80 -7.72 -2.61
N THR A 227 -1.20 -6.78 -1.87
CA THR A 227 0.15 -6.95 -1.31
C THR A 227 0.26 -8.15 -0.37
N ILE A 228 -0.79 -8.45 0.41
CA ILE A 228 -0.81 -9.60 1.33
C ILE A 228 -0.88 -10.89 0.52
N GLY A 229 -1.81 -10.96 -0.43
CA GLY A 229 -1.97 -12.12 -1.30
C GLY A 229 -0.71 -12.43 -2.10
N VAL A 230 -0.09 -11.40 -2.69
CA VAL A 230 1.16 -11.52 -3.46
C VAL A 230 2.30 -12.00 -2.56
N SER A 231 2.56 -11.30 -1.44
CA SER A 231 3.69 -11.64 -0.56
C SER A 231 3.54 -13.00 0.12
N THR A 232 2.33 -13.39 0.53
CA THR A 232 2.08 -14.71 1.14
C THR A 232 2.26 -15.83 0.12
N THR A 233 1.75 -15.65 -1.10
CA THR A 233 1.95 -16.61 -2.19
C THR A 233 3.44 -16.74 -2.51
N MET A 234 4.15 -15.62 -2.58
CA MET A 234 5.58 -15.60 -2.84
C MET A 234 6.39 -16.30 -1.74
N ALA A 235 6.08 -16.06 -0.47
CA ALA A 235 6.71 -16.75 0.65
C ALA A 235 6.49 -18.27 0.60
N PHE A 236 5.27 -18.72 0.25
CA PHE A 236 4.97 -20.13 0.04
C PHE A 236 5.78 -20.73 -1.11
N LEU A 237 5.86 -20.04 -2.25
CA LEU A 237 6.70 -20.47 -3.38
C LEU A 237 8.18 -20.53 -2.99
N MET A 238 8.63 -19.59 -2.15
CA MET A 238 10.01 -19.57 -1.68
C MET A 238 10.34 -20.78 -0.81
N GLU A 239 9.43 -21.14 0.10
CA GLU A 239 9.55 -22.36 0.88
C GLU A 239 9.55 -23.63 0.00
N CYS A 240 8.67 -23.68 -1.01
CA CYS A 240 8.62 -24.81 -1.93
C CYS A 240 9.93 -24.96 -2.72
N TYR A 241 10.54 -23.86 -3.11
CA TYR A 241 11.84 -23.85 -3.80
C TYR A 241 12.96 -24.36 -2.89
N GLU A 242 13.06 -23.88 -1.65
CA GLU A 242 14.07 -24.36 -0.69
C GLU A 242 13.90 -25.84 -0.32
N ASN A 243 12.66 -26.34 -0.36
CA ASN A 243 12.36 -27.75 -0.14
C ASN A 243 12.49 -28.62 -1.41
N ASN A 244 13.01 -28.08 -2.51
CA ASN A 244 13.18 -28.77 -3.81
C ASN A 244 11.87 -29.28 -4.44
N ILE A 245 10.72 -28.72 -4.05
CA ILE A 245 9.43 -28.96 -4.72
C ILE A 245 9.36 -28.16 -6.02
N LEU A 246 9.86 -26.92 -5.97
CA LEU A 246 10.12 -26.10 -7.15
C LEU A 246 11.63 -26.08 -7.41
N ASN A 247 12.00 -25.83 -8.66
CA ASN A 247 13.39 -25.68 -9.08
C ASN A 247 13.47 -24.63 -10.20
N LYS A 248 14.71 -24.27 -10.57
CA LYS A 248 14.99 -23.24 -11.57
C LYS A 248 14.35 -23.49 -12.93
N GLU A 249 14.15 -24.75 -13.32
CA GLU A 249 13.48 -25.11 -14.58
C GLU A 249 11.98 -24.79 -14.51
N ILE A 250 11.31 -25.26 -13.45
CA ILE A 250 9.86 -25.04 -13.23
C ILE A 250 9.54 -23.54 -13.08
N THR A 251 10.42 -22.77 -12.45
CA THR A 251 10.24 -21.34 -12.19
C THR A 251 10.69 -20.45 -13.36
N GLY A 252 10.94 -21.02 -14.55
CA GLY A 252 11.35 -20.24 -15.72
C GLY A 252 12.68 -19.50 -15.54
N GLY A 253 13.56 -20.01 -14.68
CA GLY A 253 14.87 -19.43 -14.38
C GLY A 253 14.93 -18.63 -13.07
N LEU A 254 13.80 -18.36 -12.41
CA LEU A 254 13.76 -17.58 -11.17
C LEU A 254 14.23 -18.41 -9.96
N GLU A 255 15.21 -17.88 -9.22
CA GLU A 255 15.71 -18.51 -7.99
C GLU A 255 14.91 -18.01 -6.79
N LEU A 256 13.75 -18.63 -6.55
CA LEU A 256 12.82 -18.23 -5.50
C LEU A 256 13.26 -18.74 -4.12
N HIS A 257 14.46 -18.45 -3.63
CA HIS A 257 14.79 -18.70 -2.21
C HIS A 257 14.42 -17.48 -1.35
N PHE A 258 14.28 -17.64 -0.03
CA PHE A 258 14.01 -16.50 0.85
C PHE A 258 15.10 -15.44 0.71
N GLY A 259 14.69 -14.17 0.76
CA GLY A 259 15.57 -13.02 0.61
C GLY A 259 15.92 -12.64 -0.83
N ASN A 260 15.52 -13.40 -1.86
CA ASN A 260 15.80 -13.03 -3.26
C ASN A 260 14.87 -11.92 -3.78
N THR A 261 15.23 -10.67 -3.47
CA THR A 261 14.46 -9.48 -3.87
C THR A 261 14.33 -9.31 -5.38
N LYS A 262 15.34 -9.71 -6.16
CA LYS A 262 15.33 -9.59 -7.63
C LYS A 262 14.32 -10.53 -8.26
N ALA A 263 14.34 -11.81 -7.85
CA ALA A 263 13.39 -12.80 -8.34
C ALA A 263 11.96 -12.45 -7.92
N ALA A 264 11.79 -11.92 -6.70
CA ALA A 264 10.52 -11.43 -6.19
C ALA A 264 9.93 -10.28 -7.03
N LEU A 265 10.71 -9.22 -7.31
CA LEU A 265 10.23 -8.11 -8.16
C LEU A 265 9.91 -8.56 -9.58
N GLU A 266 10.75 -9.43 -10.15
CA GLU A 266 10.50 -9.99 -11.48
C GLU A 266 9.19 -10.79 -11.51
N LEU A 267 8.93 -11.62 -10.49
CA LEU A 267 7.66 -12.36 -10.38
C LEU A 267 6.45 -11.41 -10.29
N ILE A 268 6.54 -10.30 -9.54
CA ILE A 268 5.48 -9.28 -9.48
C ILE A 268 5.20 -8.69 -10.88
N HIS A 269 6.25 -8.43 -11.68
CA HIS A 269 6.09 -7.97 -13.06
C HIS A 269 5.44 -9.03 -13.96
N GLN A 270 5.88 -10.29 -13.85
CA GLN A 270 5.32 -11.41 -14.61
C GLN A 270 3.82 -11.63 -14.30
N MET A 271 3.43 -11.57 -13.04
CA MET A 271 2.03 -11.61 -12.59
C MET A 271 1.20 -10.50 -13.24
N ALA A 272 1.74 -9.27 -13.29
CA ALA A 272 1.06 -8.14 -13.90
C ALA A 272 0.91 -8.26 -15.42
N GLU A 273 1.84 -8.97 -16.07
CA GLU A 273 1.84 -9.19 -17.52
C GLU A 273 1.10 -10.45 -17.97
N GLY A 274 0.73 -11.34 -17.04
CA GLY A 274 0.16 -12.65 -17.36
C GLY A 274 1.19 -13.57 -18.02
N LYS A 275 2.44 -13.50 -17.57
CA LYS A 275 3.57 -14.31 -18.04
C LYS A 275 4.09 -15.17 -16.90
N GLY A 276 4.79 -16.25 -17.25
CA GLY A 276 5.30 -17.26 -16.30
C GLY A 276 4.89 -18.65 -16.73
#